data_AF-A0ABD1MSS7-F1
#
_entry.id   AF-A0ABD1MSS7-F1
#
_cell.length_a   1.000
_cell.length_b   1.000
_cell.length_c   1.000
_cell.angle_alpha   90.00
_cell.angle_beta   90.00
_cell.angle_gamma   90.00
#
_symmetry.space_group_name_H-M   'P 1'
#
loop_
_entity.id
_entity.type
_entity.pdbx_description
1 polymer ?
#
loop_
_entity_poly.entity_id
_entity_poly.type
_entity_poly.pdbx_seq_one_letter_code
_entity_poly.pdbx_strand_id
1 'polypeptide(L)'
;MTTVSFAVGLLPCSSSYSRVQFPALNNASSLKLSSSASICAPIVHQKLCIVPSPLPVSPRPLTVVSAKGYKMKTHKASAKRFRVTGRGKIVRRGAGKQHLLYKKNTKRKLRLSKMHPVSKSDYDNVIGALPYLKVNRNAT
;
A
#
# COMPACT_ATOMS: atom_id res chain seq x y z
N MET A 1 29.18 -58.31 6.47
CA MET A 1 30.25 -57.30 6.38
C MET A 1 29.64 -56.02 5.83
N THR A 2 29.94 -54.92 6.49
CA THR A 2 29.36 -53.58 6.38
C THR A 2 29.81 -52.83 5.13
N THR A 3 28.89 -52.11 4.47
CA THR A 3 29.20 -50.80 3.85
C THR A 3 27.97 -49.91 3.90
N VAL A 4 28.03 -48.92 4.77
CA VAL A 4 27.25 -47.67 4.72
C VAL A 4 27.88 -46.77 3.65
N SER A 5 27.06 -46.11 2.84
CA SER A 5 27.50 -44.93 2.09
C SER A 5 26.32 -43.98 1.88
N PHE A 6 26.47 -42.80 2.46
CA PHE A 6 25.67 -41.60 2.27
C PHE A 6 26.01 -40.95 0.92
N ALA A 7 25.01 -40.50 0.18
CA ALA A 7 25.20 -39.44 -0.80
C ALA A 7 23.94 -38.57 -0.92
N VAL A 8 24.21 -37.26 -0.79
CA VAL A 8 23.31 -36.11 -0.85
C VAL A 8 23.05 -35.75 -2.32
N GLY A 9 21.85 -35.29 -2.70
CA GLY A 9 21.68 -34.76 -4.05
C GLY A 9 20.28 -34.38 -4.48
N LEU A 10 19.86 -33.16 -4.11
CA LEU A 10 19.17 -32.15 -4.93
C LEU A 10 18.09 -32.55 -5.96
N LEU A 11 16.91 -31.95 -5.78
CA LEU A 11 15.92 -31.72 -6.83
C LEU A 11 16.51 -30.97 -8.04
N PRO A 12 15.96 -31.19 -9.24
CA PRO A 12 15.75 -30.13 -10.21
C PRO A 12 14.28 -29.68 -10.21
N CYS A 13 14.14 -28.40 -9.86
CA CYS A 13 13.01 -27.54 -10.16
C CYS A 13 12.63 -27.65 -11.65
N SER A 14 11.37 -27.98 -11.96
CA SER A 14 10.80 -27.79 -13.29
C SER A 14 9.67 -26.77 -13.18
N SER A 15 9.99 -25.58 -13.69
CA SER A 15 9.14 -24.39 -13.73
C SER A 15 8.00 -24.57 -14.74
N SER A 16 6.80 -24.88 -14.24
CA SER A 16 5.58 -24.83 -15.05
C SER A 16 4.86 -23.51 -14.77
N TYR A 17 5.25 -22.45 -15.48
CA TYR A 17 4.52 -21.18 -15.49
C TYR A 17 3.14 -21.38 -16.16
N SER A 18 2.11 -21.66 -15.38
CA SER A 18 0.72 -21.50 -15.84
C SER A 18 0.30 -20.04 -15.66
N ARG A 19 0.41 -19.25 -16.74
CA ARG A 19 -0.12 -17.88 -16.85
C ARG A 19 -1.64 -17.93 -16.94
N VAL A 20 -2.34 -17.64 -15.85
CA VAL A 20 -3.80 -17.45 -15.87
C VAL A 20 -4.09 -16.02 -16.32
N GLN A 21 -4.62 -15.87 -17.53
CA GLN A 21 -5.16 -14.62 -18.06
C GLN A 21 -6.59 -14.44 -17.53
N PHE A 22 -6.82 -13.36 -16.79
CA PHE A 22 -8.18 -12.94 -16.40
C PHE A 22 -8.76 -12.00 -17.47
N PRO A 23 -10.01 -12.19 -17.91
CA PRO A 23 -10.66 -11.27 -18.85
C PRO A 23 -11.01 -9.94 -18.19
N ALA A 24 -10.84 -8.86 -18.96
CA ALA A 24 -11.29 -7.52 -18.60
C ALA A 24 -12.83 -7.49 -18.58
N LEU A 25 -13.40 -7.06 -17.45
CA LEU A 25 -14.84 -6.81 -17.35
C LEU A 25 -15.08 -5.31 -17.53
N ASN A 26 -15.42 -4.97 -18.77
CA ASN A 26 -16.02 -3.73 -19.19
C ASN A 26 -17.50 -3.79 -18.83
N ASN A 27 -17.93 -3.00 -17.84
CA ASN A 27 -19.34 -2.71 -17.60
C ASN A 27 -19.47 -1.28 -17.06
N ALA A 28 -19.57 -0.32 -17.98
CA ALA A 28 -20.06 1.01 -17.70
C ALA A 28 -21.51 1.10 -18.19
N SER A 29 -22.45 0.81 -17.30
CA SER A 29 -23.86 1.13 -17.50
C SER A 29 -24.07 2.60 -17.13
N SER A 30 -23.88 3.51 -18.10
CA SER A 30 -24.26 4.91 -17.96
C SER A 30 -25.76 5.04 -18.19
N LEU A 31 -26.52 5.25 -17.12
CA LEU A 31 -27.91 5.65 -17.21
C LEU A 31 -27.95 7.06 -17.83
N LYS A 32 -28.66 7.16 -18.96
CA LYS A 32 -28.93 8.39 -19.69
C LYS A 32 -29.89 9.26 -18.89
N LEU A 33 -29.46 10.45 -18.48
CA LEU A 33 -30.39 11.56 -18.25
C LEU A 33 -30.32 12.49 -19.46
N SER A 34 -31.28 12.30 -20.35
CA SER A 34 -31.68 13.25 -21.39
C SER A 34 -32.55 14.34 -20.75
N SER A 35 -32.12 15.61 -20.82
CA SER A 35 -32.93 16.76 -21.27
C SER A 35 -32.38 18.07 -20.74
N SER A 36 -31.76 18.88 -21.61
CA SER A 36 -32.00 20.32 -21.62
C SER A 36 -31.57 20.89 -22.97
N ALA A 37 -32.41 21.80 -23.46
CA ALA A 37 -32.56 22.21 -24.84
C ALA A 37 -31.28 22.78 -25.49
N SER A 38 -31.12 22.44 -26.76
CA SER A 38 -30.26 23.11 -27.73
C SER A 38 -30.88 24.44 -28.15
N ILE A 39 -30.18 25.55 -27.90
CA ILE A 39 -30.32 26.77 -28.71
C ILE A 39 -29.00 26.95 -29.45
N CYS A 40 -29.14 27.05 -30.77
CA CYS A 40 -28.11 27.05 -31.79
C CYS A 40 -27.28 28.36 -31.79
N ALA A 41 -25.95 28.20 -31.86
CA ALA A 41 -24.84 28.96 -32.50
C ALA A 41 -25.02 30.45 -32.95
N PRO A 42 -23.93 31.25 -33.18
CA PRO A 42 -22.71 30.83 -33.90
C PRO A 42 -21.34 31.43 -33.46
N ILE A 43 -20.30 30.63 -33.76
CA ILE A 43 -19.00 30.95 -34.38
C ILE A 43 -18.44 32.37 -34.15
N VAL A 44 -17.46 32.48 -33.25
CA VAL A 44 -16.34 33.44 -33.38
C VAL A 44 -15.05 32.70 -33.07
N HIS A 45 -14.14 32.68 -34.05
CA HIS A 45 -12.75 32.26 -33.91
C HIS A 45 -12.12 32.92 -32.69
N GLN A 46 -11.72 32.14 -31.68
CA GLN A 46 -10.77 32.60 -30.68
C GLN A 46 -9.66 31.56 -30.52
N LYS A 47 -8.62 31.80 -31.32
CA LYS A 47 -7.20 31.72 -30.97
C LYS A 47 -6.83 30.62 -29.97
N LEU A 48 -6.09 29.61 -30.46
CA LEU A 48 -5.26 28.74 -29.65
C LEU A 48 -4.35 29.59 -28.75
N CYS A 49 -4.76 29.83 -27.51
CA CYS A 49 -3.82 30.17 -26.45
C CYS A 49 -3.24 28.84 -25.95
N ILE A 50 -2.17 28.41 -26.62
CA ILE A 50 -1.19 27.50 -26.03
C ILE A 50 -0.73 28.19 -24.74
N VAL A 51 -1.24 27.72 -23.61
CA VAL A 51 -0.75 28.13 -22.30
C VAL A 51 0.70 27.64 -22.23
N PRO A 52 1.69 28.53 -22.02
CA PRO A 52 3.05 28.07 -21.81
C PRO A 52 3.04 27.13 -20.60
N SER A 53 3.53 25.92 -20.82
CA SER A 53 3.77 24.88 -19.83
C SER A 53 4.19 25.48 -18.49
N PRO A 54 3.57 25.10 -17.35
CA PRO A 54 4.08 25.51 -16.05
C PRO A 54 5.54 25.07 -15.95
N LEU A 55 6.42 26.03 -15.67
CA LEU A 55 7.85 25.83 -15.49
C LEU A 55 8.09 24.67 -14.50
N PRO A 56 9.15 23.87 -14.68
CA PRO A 56 9.49 22.79 -13.75
C PRO A 56 9.70 23.40 -12.38
N VAL A 57 8.75 23.13 -11.47
CA VAL A 57 8.86 23.53 -10.07
C VAL A 57 10.00 22.70 -9.51
N SER A 58 11.21 23.25 -9.56
CA SER A 58 12.37 22.72 -8.87
C SER A 58 11.94 22.45 -7.43
N PRO A 59 12.01 21.20 -6.94
CA PRO A 59 11.66 20.92 -5.56
C PRO A 59 12.62 21.74 -4.71
N ARG A 60 12.10 22.83 -4.11
CA ARG A 60 12.87 23.62 -3.16
C ARG A 60 13.45 22.63 -2.16
N PRO A 61 14.78 22.58 -1.96
CA PRO A 61 15.31 21.76 -0.89
C PRO A 61 14.61 22.25 0.36
N LEU A 62 13.83 21.38 0.99
CA LEU A 62 13.30 21.64 2.31
C LEU A 62 14.50 21.56 3.25
N THR A 63 15.38 22.56 3.20
CA THR A 63 16.44 22.76 4.18
C THR A 63 15.73 23.12 5.46
N VAL A 64 15.31 22.09 6.19
CA VAL A 64 14.88 22.20 7.57
C VAL A 64 16.11 22.69 8.32
N VAL A 65 16.18 24.00 8.59
CA VAL A 65 17.18 24.58 9.48
C VAL A 65 16.90 24.00 10.87
N SER A 66 17.46 22.84 11.15
CA SER A 66 17.32 22.18 12.43
C SER A 66 18.27 22.85 13.41
N ALA A 67 17.73 23.46 14.46
CA ALA A 67 18.54 24.00 15.55
C ALA A 67 19.48 22.92 16.13
N LYS A 68 20.66 23.32 16.59
CA LYS A 68 21.62 22.43 17.26
C LYS A 68 20.90 21.64 18.37
N GLY A 69 21.01 20.30 18.32
CA GLY A 69 20.33 19.43 19.30
C GLY A 69 18.92 18.98 18.90
N TYR A 70 18.42 19.33 17.71
CA TYR A 70 17.20 18.73 17.17
C TYR A 70 17.39 17.22 16.98
N LYS A 71 16.62 16.42 17.74
CA LYS A 71 16.48 14.97 17.56
C LYS A 71 15.18 14.67 16.82
N MET A 72 15.20 13.66 15.96
CA MET A 72 13.99 13.23 15.24
C MET A 72 12.87 12.93 16.24
N LYS A 73 11.64 13.34 15.93
CA LYS A 73 10.48 13.06 16.79
C LYS A 73 9.70 11.86 16.26
N THR A 74 9.28 10.99 17.17
CA THR A 74 8.41 9.86 16.82
C THR A 74 6.97 10.32 16.63
N HIS A 75 6.34 9.92 15.53
CA HIS A 75 4.91 10.15 15.35
C HIS A 75 4.08 9.27 16.29
N LYS A 76 3.58 9.88 17.37
CA LYS A 76 2.94 9.14 18.47
C LYS A 76 1.67 8.40 18.05
N ALA A 77 0.90 8.93 17.10
CA ALA A 77 -0.29 8.23 16.61
C ALA A 77 0.06 6.93 15.87
N SER A 78 1.16 6.92 15.10
CA SER A 78 1.67 5.69 14.47
C SER A 78 2.20 4.72 15.52
N ALA A 79 2.91 5.21 16.53
CA ALA A 79 3.49 4.38 17.59
C ALA A 79 2.41 3.63 18.42
N LYS A 80 1.23 4.22 18.58
CA LYS A 80 0.08 3.57 19.24
C LYS A 80 -0.53 2.44 18.40
N ARG A 81 -0.33 2.45 17.07
CA ARG A 81 -1.00 1.53 16.12
C ARG A 81 -0.12 0.36 15.70
N PHE A 82 1.18 0.58 15.53
CA PHE A 82 2.14 -0.41 15.03
C PHE A 82 3.09 -0.85 16.13
N ARG A 83 3.42 -2.15 16.15
CA ARG A 83 4.45 -2.70 17.03
C ARG A 83 5.32 -3.69 16.29
N VAL A 84 6.48 -3.99 16.86
CA VAL A 84 7.44 -4.94 16.32
C VAL A 84 7.43 -6.21 17.17
N THR A 85 7.51 -7.35 16.49
CA THR A 85 7.73 -8.68 17.12
C THR A 85 9.20 -8.86 17.50
N GLY A 86 9.53 -9.82 18.37
CA GLY A 86 10.95 -10.07 18.74
C GLY A 86 11.88 -10.33 17.54
N ARG A 87 11.36 -10.93 16.46
CA ARG A 87 12.10 -11.16 15.20
C ARG A 87 12.28 -9.91 14.33
N GLY A 88 11.59 -8.81 14.62
CA GLY A 88 11.71 -7.56 13.87
C GLY A 88 10.59 -7.27 12.85
N LYS A 89 9.51 -8.07 12.80
CA LYS A 89 8.37 -7.83 11.89
C LYS A 89 7.41 -6.80 12.45
N ILE A 90 6.87 -5.91 11.59
CA ILE A 90 5.85 -4.93 11.96
C ILE A 90 4.46 -5.56 11.89
N VAL A 91 3.68 -5.44 12.96
CA VAL A 91 2.32 -5.98 13.08
C VAL A 91 1.31 -4.90 13.48
N ARG A 92 0.06 -5.12 13.06
CA ARG A 92 -1.10 -4.25 13.35
C ARG A 92 -2.34 -5.07 13.71
N ARG A 93 -3.37 -4.40 14.24
CA ARG A 93 -4.70 -5.00 14.48
C ARG A 93 -5.54 -5.00 13.20
N GLY A 94 -6.51 -5.92 13.13
CA GLY A 94 -7.56 -5.90 12.09
C GLY A 94 -8.57 -4.79 12.36
N ALA A 95 -8.97 -4.05 11.32
CA ALA A 95 -9.95 -2.96 11.43
C ALA A 95 -11.39 -3.48 11.46
N GLY A 96 -12.31 -2.71 12.05
CA GLY A 96 -13.75 -2.96 11.96
C GLY A 96 -14.33 -3.98 12.95
N LYS A 97 -13.71 -4.18 14.12
CA LYS A 97 -14.24 -5.03 15.21
C LYS A 97 -14.73 -4.24 16.44
N GLN A 98 -15.09 -2.97 16.28
CA GLN A 98 -15.58 -2.12 17.38
C GLN A 98 -17.12 -2.18 17.49
N HIS A 99 -17.86 -1.83 16.43
CA HIS A 99 -19.33 -1.82 16.41
C HIS A 99 -19.90 -2.66 15.25
N LEU A 100 -21.23 -2.85 15.23
CA LEU A 100 -21.97 -3.65 14.24
C LEU A 100 -21.39 -5.08 14.11
N LEU A 101 -21.20 -5.74 15.26
CA LEU A 101 -20.70 -7.10 15.34
C LEU A 101 -21.78 -8.15 15.08
N TYR A 102 -23.04 -7.80 15.35
CA TYR A 102 -24.20 -8.67 15.15
C TYR A 102 -24.30 -9.18 13.71
N LYS A 103 -24.20 -8.28 12.73
CA LYS A 103 -24.24 -8.62 11.29
C LYS A 103 -23.00 -9.34 10.74
N LYS A 104 -21.98 -9.60 11.56
CA LYS A 104 -20.72 -10.22 11.14
C LYS A 104 -20.67 -11.67 11.63
N ASN A 105 -20.53 -12.61 10.69
CA ASN A 105 -20.28 -14.02 11.00
C ASN A 105 -19.07 -14.19 11.95
N THR A 106 -19.15 -15.17 12.85
CA THR A 106 -18.09 -15.54 13.80
C THR A 106 -16.72 -15.75 13.14
N LYS A 107 -16.65 -16.40 11.97
CA LYS A 107 -15.40 -16.57 11.19
C LYS A 107 -14.76 -15.23 10.85
N ARG A 108 -15.57 -14.23 10.45
CA ARG A 108 -15.09 -12.86 10.17
C ARG A 108 -14.60 -12.19 11.44
N LYS A 109 -15.35 -12.30 12.55
CA LYS A 109 -14.96 -11.73 13.86
C LYS A 109 -13.62 -12.30 14.36
N LEU A 110 -13.38 -13.60 14.17
CA LEU A 110 -12.12 -14.28 14.52
C LEU A 110 -10.94 -13.77 13.70
N ARG A 111 -11.12 -13.63 12.38
CA ARG A 111 -10.08 -13.07 11.48
C ARG A 111 -9.68 -11.66 11.89
N LEU A 112 -10.63 -10.81 12.29
CA LEU A 112 -10.37 -9.43 12.72
C LEU A 112 -9.69 -9.33 14.10
N SER A 113 -9.84 -10.31 14.99
CA SER A 113 -9.15 -10.31 16.30
C SER A 113 -7.66 -10.59 16.23
N LYS A 114 -7.21 -11.29 15.18
CA LYS A 114 -5.80 -11.68 15.04
C LYS A 114 -4.95 -10.46 14.69
N MET A 115 -3.68 -10.50 15.06
CA MET A 115 -2.70 -9.54 14.56
C MET A 115 -2.27 -9.93 13.15
N HIS A 116 -2.11 -8.92 12.30
CA HIS A 116 -1.71 -9.09 10.92
C HIS A 116 -0.38 -8.38 10.67
N PRO A 117 0.52 -8.96 9.86
CA PRO A 117 1.69 -8.24 9.38
C PRO A 117 1.25 -7.05 8.52
N VAL A 118 2.07 -6.00 8.51
CA VAL A 118 1.87 -4.86 7.59
C VAL A 118 2.24 -5.29 6.16
N SER A 119 1.55 -4.74 5.16
CA SER A 119 1.84 -4.91 3.72
C SER A 119 3.18 -4.28 3.38
N LYS A 120 3.96 -4.89 2.47
CA LYS A 120 5.30 -4.39 2.12
C LYS A 120 5.30 -2.94 1.64
N SER A 121 4.27 -2.55 0.88
CA SER A 121 4.10 -1.19 0.34
C SER A 121 4.02 -0.09 1.42
N ASP A 122 3.52 -0.42 2.62
CA ASP A 122 3.34 0.58 3.68
C ASP A 122 4.57 0.70 4.61
N TYR A 123 5.60 -0.14 4.42
CA TYR A 123 6.76 -0.17 5.33
C TYR A 123 7.48 1.15 5.38
N ASP A 124 7.72 1.78 4.24
CA ASP A 124 8.53 3.00 4.17
C ASP A 124 7.84 4.17 4.87
N ASN A 125 6.51 4.26 4.73
CA ASN A 125 5.69 5.23 5.46
C ASN A 125 5.77 5.02 6.98
N VAL A 126 5.67 3.77 7.44
CA VAL A 126 5.71 3.45 8.88
C VAL A 126 7.09 3.69 9.48
N ILE A 127 8.15 3.26 8.78
CA ILE A 127 9.54 3.42 9.24
C ILE A 127 9.90 4.91 9.28
N GLY A 128 9.53 5.69 8.26
CA GLY A 128 9.77 7.14 8.25
C GLY A 128 9.07 7.86 9.41
N ALA A 129 7.86 7.43 9.79
CA ALA A 129 7.14 8.00 10.92
C ALA A 129 7.69 7.58 12.30
N LEU A 130 8.41 6.46 12.37
CA LEU A 130 8.88 5.82 13.60
C LEU A 130 10.41 5.59 13.57
N PRO A 131 11.22 6.67 13.63
CA PRO A 131 12.66 6.61 13.37
C PRO A 131 13.45 5.77 14.38
N TYR A 132 12.94 5.61 15.61
CA TYR A 132 13.62 4.84 16.67
C TYR A 132 13.11 3.40 16.80
N LEU A 133 12.22 2.96 15.91
CA LEU A 133 11.67 1.61 15.96
C LEU A 133 12.62 0.64 15.22
N LYS A 134 13.15 -0.37 15.93
CA LYS A 134 14.03 -1.39 15.33
C LYS A 134 13.22 -2.40 14.53
N VAL A 135 13.46 -2.49 13.21
CA VAL A 135 12.72 -3.35 12.28
C VAL A 135 13.69 -4.20 11.45
N ASN A 136 13.33 -5.46 11.18
CA ASN A 136 14.05 -6.33 10.25
C ASN A 136 13.20 -6.54 8.98
N ARG A 137 13.66 -6.04 7.83
CA ARG A 137 12.95 -6.12 6.55
C ARG A 137 12.90 -7.53 5.94
N ASN A 138 13.76 -8.43 6.42
CA ASN A 138 13.90 -9.80 5.93
C ASN A 138 13.13 -10.81 6.80
N ALA A 139 12.52 -10.35 7.89
CA ALA A 139 11.78 -11.23 8.78
C ALA A 139 10.45 -11.64 8.13
N THR A 140 10.39 -12.86 7.60
CA THR A 140 9.20 -13.49 6.99
C THR A 140 8.33 -14.18 8.02
#